data_AF-A0ABD0PS53-F1
#
_entry.id   AF-A0ABD0PS53-F1
#
_cell.length_a   1.000
_cell.length_b   1.000
_cell.length_c   1.000
_cell.angle_alpha   90.00
_cell.angle_beta   90.00
_cell.angle_gamma   90.00
#
_symmetry.space_group_name_H-M   'P 1'
#
loop_
_entity.id
_entity.type
_entity.pdbx_description
1 polymer ?
#
loop_
_entity_poly.entity_id
_entity_poly.type
_entity_poly.pdbx_seq_one_letter_code
_entity_poly.pdbx_strand_id
1 'polypeptide(L)'
;MGKLLAVGDIKALLAKIIGGAKMEEILQASGLERAVNSHYIDGTVYDVFRPAVWQALRAEYPTRVDPKALKGEQLGETENPVTYVQRQLKRWKQETEGNPEGDPLMATLFRNAIIEAMPQTVKSKLEDVVGLNSKTHKEFCDHVSHAVELYRKNEQKLLNQEKELQRKLTQLQLEELTAKRKKKVQAV
;
A
#
# COMPACT_ATOMS: atom_id res chain seq x y z
N MET A 1 15.58 38.25 -7.57
CA MET A 1 14.26 38.26 -6.90
C MET A 1 13.32 37.39 -7.70
N GLY A 2 12.65 36.41 -7.08
CA GLY A 2 11.66 35.57 -7.77
C GLY A 2 10.37 36.36 -8.03
N LYS A 3 9.78 36.23 -9.22
CA LYS A 3 8.49 36.83 -9.54
C LYS A 3 7.40 36.11 -8.73
N LEU A 4 6.63 36.86 -7.93
CA LEU A 4 5.47 36.33 -7.21
C LEU A 4 4.27 36.29 -8.15
N LEU A 5 3.54 35.17 -8.16
CA LEU A 5 2.30 35.02 -8.92
C LEU A 5 1.20 35.89 -8.29
N ALA A 6 0.46 36.61 -9.13
CA ALA A 6 -0.70 37.37 -8.72
C ALA A 6 -1.99 36.54 -8.90
N VAL A 7 -3.06 36.90 -8.20
CA VAL A 7 -4.39 36.25 -8.33
C VAL A 7 -4.90 36.37 -9.77
N GLY A 8 -4.66 37.49 -10.44
CA GLY A 8 -5.03 37.71 -11.84
C GLY A 8 -4.34 36.76 -12.81
N ASP A 9 -3.08 36.40 -12.56
CA ASP A 9 -2.34 35.43 -13.38
C ASP A 9 -3.02 34.05 -13.30
N ILE A 10 -3.39 33.62 -12.09
CA ILE A 10 -4.08 32.34 -11.85
C ILE A 10 -5.49 32.36 -12.42
N LYS A 11 -6.24 33.46 -12.25
CA LYS A 11 -7.56 33.66 -12.84
C LYS A 11 -7.53 33.51 -14.36
N ALA A 12 -6.58 34.18 -15.02
CA ALA A 12 -6.40 34.08 -16.47
C ALA A 12 -6.00 32.66 -16.91
N LEU A 13 -5.11 32.00 -16.17
CA LEU A 13 -4.71 30.62 -16.45
C LEU A 13 -5.88 29.63 -16.31
N LEU A 14 -6.66 29.72 -15.23
CA LEU A 14 -7.83 28.87 -15.02
C LEU A 14 -8.87 29.10 -16.12
N ALA A 15 -9.21 30.36 -16.43
CA ALA A 15 -10.16 30.68 -17.49
C ALA A 15 -9.72 30.10 -18.85
N LYS A 16 -8.40 30.08 -19.13
CA LYS A 16 -7.84 29.51 -20.36
C LYS A 16 -7.86 27.98 -20.40
N ILE A 17 -7.60 27.31 -19.27
CA ILE A 17 -7.44 25.85 -19.23
C ILE A 17 -8.78 25.13 -19.05
N ILE A 18 -9.58 25.57 -18.08
CA ILE A 18 -10.84 24.90 -17.68
C ILE A 18 -12.10 25.67 -18.10
N GLY A 19 -11.94 26.87 -18.66
CA GLY A 19 -13.05 27.71 -19.11
C GLY A 19 -13.55 28.68 -18.04
N GLY A 20 -14.27 29.72 -18.46
CA GLY A 20 -14.76 30.80 -17.60
C GLY A 20 -15.65 30.28 -16.46
N ALA A 21 -16.72 29.55 -16.78
CA ALA A 21 -17.68 29.07 -15.77
C ALA A 21 -17.01 28.24 -14.66
N LYS A 22 -16.14 27.27 -15.02
CA LYS A 22 -15.43 26.44 -14.04
C LYS A 22 -14.36 27.19 -13.27
N MET A 23 -13.72 28.18 -13.88
CA MET A 23 -12.83 29.09 -13.16
C MET A 23 -13.60 29.85 -12.06
N GLU A 24 -14.80 30.35 -12.35
CA GLU A 24 -15.62 31.07 -11.36
C GLU A 24 -15.99 30.17 -10.17
N GLU A 25 -16.44 28.95 -10.44
CA GLU A 25 -16.77 27.96 -9.41
C GLU A 25 -15.56 27.67 -8.49
N ILE A 26 -14.37 27.50 -9.06
CA ILE A 26 -13.14 27.24 -8.30
C ILE A 26 -12.69 28.45 -7.48
N LEU A 27 -12.79 29.67 -8.05
CA LEU A 27 -12.46 30.89 -7.31
C LEU A 27 -13.44 31.12 -6.16
N GLN A 28 -14.73 30.85 -6.34
CA GLN A 28 -15.70 30.93 -5.24
C GLN A 28 -15.38 29.91 -4.15
N ALA A 29 -15.16 28.64 -4.52
CA ALA A 29 -14.84 27.57 -3.58
C ALA A 29 -13.52 27.78 -2.80
N SER A 30 -12.63 28.66 -3.30
CA SER A 30 -11.34 28.98 -2.68
C SER A 30 -11.34 30.29 -1.89
N GLY A 31 -12.50 30.93 -1.69
CA GLY A 31 -12.62 32.20 -0.97
C GLY A 31 -12.20 33.42 -1.78
N LEU A 32 -12.02 33.26 -3.10
CA LEU A 32 -11.71 34.29 -4.08
C LEU A 32 -12.96 34.78 -4.83
N GLU A 33 -14.12 34.75 -4.19
CA GLU A 33 -15.40 35.22 -4.77
C GLU A 33 -15.31 36.63 -5.35
N ARG A 34 -14.56 37.52 -4.67
CA ARG A 34 -14.35 38.89 -5.10
C ARG A 34 -13.48 38.99 -6.37
N ALA A 35 -12.64 38.00 -6.66
CA ALA A 35 -11.83 37.97 -7.89
C ALA A 35 -12.66 37.61 -9.11
N VAL A 36 -13.81 36.93 -8.94
CA VAL A 36 -14.64 36.50 -10.07
C VAL A 36 -15.09 37.71 -10.90
N ASN A 37 -15.73 38.67 -10.23
CA ASN A 37 -16.38 39.81 -10.87
C ASN A 37 -15.60 41.14 -10.75
N SER A 38 -14.39 41.13 -10.18
CA SER A 38 -13.62 42.37 -9.98
C SER A 38 -12.13 42.19 -10.30
N HIS A 39 -11.57 43.21 -10.94
CA HIS A 39 -10.13 43.32 -11.21
C HIS A 39 -9.35 43.88 -10.02
N TYR A 40 -10.03 44.39 -8.99
CA TYR A 40 -9.39 45.09 -7.87
C TYR A 40 -8.43 44.19 -7.09
N ILE A 41 -8.70 42.88 -7.03
CA ILE A 41 -7.86 41.93 -6.29
C ILE A 41 -6.90 41.14 -7.18
N ASP A 42 -6.90 41.38 -8.50
CA ASP A 42 -6.05 40.66 -9.46
C ASP A 42 -4.55 40.87 -9.16
N GLY A 43 -4.17 42.04 -8.63
CA GLY A 43 -2.78 42.36 -8.25
C GLY A 43 -2.32 41.79 -6.90
N THR A 44 -3.18 41.07 -6.17
CA THR A 44 -2.83 40.51 -4.85
C THR A 44 -1.95 39.26 -4.99
N VAL A 45 -1.07 39.03 -4.01
CA VAL A 45 -0.17 37.88 -4.00
C VAL A 45 -0.97 36.58 -3.85
N TYR A 46 -0.79 35.66 -4.80
CA TYR A 46 -1.55 34.41 -4.86
C TYR A 46 -1.22 33.41 -3.74
N ASP A 47 -0.01 33.47 -3.17
CA ASP A 47 0.52 32.41 -2.31
C ASP A 47 -0.36 32.12 -1.07
N VAL A 48 -1.09 33.13 -0.59
CA VAL A 48 -2.05 33.01 0.52
C VAL A 48 -3.27 32.14 0.15
N PHE A 49 -3.70 32.18 -1.11
CA PHE A 49 -4.88 31.45 -1.62
C PHE A 49 -4.53 30.09 -2.22
N ARG A 50 -3.24 29.83 -2.43
CA ARG A 50 -2.73 28.63 -3.09
C ARG A 50 -3.25 27.31 -2.49
N PRO A 51 -3.31 27.11 -1.15
CA PRO A 51 -3.84 25.88 -0.59
C PRO A 51 -5.34 25.70 -0.90
N ALA A 52 -6.12 26.78 -0.79
CA ALA A 52 -7.56 26.75 -1.00
C ALA A 52 -7.91 26.50 -2.48
N VAL A 53 -7.23 27.18 -3.41
CA VAL A 53 -7.39 26.94 -4.84
C VAL A 53 -6.99 25.51 -5.21
N TRP A 54 -5.89 24.98 -4.64
CA TRP A 54 -5.53 23.59 -4.88
C TRP A 54 -6.54 22.58 -4.33
N GLN A 55 -7.12 22.85 -3.17
CA GLN A 55 -8.15 22.00 -2.60
C GLN A 55 -9.42 22.01 -3.47
N ALA A 56 -9.85 23.18 -3.94
CA ALA A 56 -10.99 23.30 -4.84
C ALA A 56 -10.77 22.56 -6.18
N LEU A 57 -9.57 22.68 -6.75
CA LEU A 57 -9.19 21.96 -7.97
C LEU A 57 -9.21 20.43 -7.79
N ARG A 58 -8.72 19.91 -6.66
CA ARG A 58 -8.77 18.47 -6.37
C ARG A 58 -10.19 17.95 -6.12
N ALA A 59 -11.06 18.78 -5.54
CA ALA A 59 -12.45 18.42 -5.33
C ALA A 59 -13.22 18.32 -6.65
N GLU A 60 -12.98 19.25 -7.57
CA GLU A 60 -13.62 19.29 -8.89
C GLU A 60 -13.08 18.22 -9.84
N TYR A 61 -11.77 17.96 -9.78
CA TYR A 61 -11.09 16.96 -10.61
C TYR A 61 -10.43 15.90 -9.74
N PRO A 62 -11.20 15.03 -9.08
CA PRO A 62 -10.64 13.99 -8.24
C PRO A 62 -9.85 13.01 -9.10
N THR A 63 -8.65 12.66 -8.63
CA THR A 63 -7.83 11.63 -9.26
C THR A 63 -8.61 10.32 -9.26
N ARG A 64 -8.87 9.76 -10.44
CA ARG A 64 -9.50 8.45 -10.58
C ARG A 64 -8.49 7.42 -10.10
N VAL A 65 -8.68 6.92 -8.88
CA VAL A 65 -7.86 5.84 -8.34
C VAL A 65 -8.18 4.56 -9.13
N ASP A 66 -7.17 3.96 -9.77
CA ASP A 66 -7.34 2.65 -10.40
C ASP A 66 -7.49 1.59 -9.31
N PRO A 67 -8.62 0.86 -9.24
CA PRO A 67 -8.80 -0.22 -8.26
C PRO A 67 -7.70 -1.28 -8.34
N LYS A 68 -7.06 -1.46 -9.51
CA LYS A 68 -5.92 -2.39 -9.66
C LYS A 68 -4.66 -1.90 -8.95
N ALA A 69 -4.43 -0.58 -8.92
CA ALA A 69 -3.27 0.02 -8.26
C ALA A 69 -3.37 -0.06 -6.72
N LEU A 70 -4.59 -0.25 -6.20
CA LEU A 70 -4.83 -0.45 -4.77
C LEU A 70 -4.52 -1.87 -4.29
N LYS A 71 -4.39 -2.88 -5.16
CA LYS A 71 -4.08 -4.25 -4.73
C LYS A 71 -2.72 -4.32 -4.04
N GLY A 72 -2.63 -4.97 -2.88
CA GLY A 72 -1.35 -5.15 -2.19
C GLY A 72 -0.34 -5.89 -3.07
N GLU A 73 0.91 -5.45 -3.08
CA GLU A 73 1.99 -6.27 -3.64
C GLU A 73 2.28 -7.46 -2.75
N GLN A 74 2.78 -8.55 -3.32
CA GLN A 74 3.23 -9.67 -2.52
C GLN A 74 4.39 -9.26 -1.60
N LEU A 75 4.37 -9.83 -0.40
CA LEU A 75 5.47 -9.74 0.57
C LEU A 75 6.68 -10.52 0.04
N GLY A 76 7.87 -9.90 0.04
CA GLY A 76 9.10 -10.60 -0.32
C GLY A 76 9.47 -11.71 0.68
N GLU A 77 10.09 -12.80 0.21
CA GLU A 77 10.41 -13.98 1.04
C GLU A 77 11.22 -13.63 2.30
N THR A 78 12.20 -12.72 2.17
CA THR A 78 13.09 -12.26 3.25
C THR A 78 12.76 -10.88 3.77
N GLU A 79 11.75 -10.22 3.20
CA GLU A 79 11.41 -8.84 3.53
C GLU A 79 10.90 -8.71 4.97
N ASN A 80 11.28 -7.65 5.68
CA ASN A 80 10.74 -7.39 7.00
C ASN A 80 9.24 -6.97 6.90
N PRO A 81 8.32 -7.56 7.67
CA PRO A 81 6.89 -7.26 7.55
C PRO A 81 6.54 -5.79 7.84
N VAL A 82 7.26 -5.15 8.76
CA VAL A 82 7.08 -3.73 9.08
C VAL A 82 7.50 -2.86 7.91
N THR A 83 8.65 -3.15 7.30
CA THR A 83 9.12 -2.41 6.12
C THR A 83 8.18 -2.60 4.92
N TYR A 84 7.61 -3.79 4.78
CA TYR A 84 6.60 -4.08 3.77
C TYR A 84 5.34 -3.21 3.95
N VAL A 85 4.76 -3.17 5.16
CA VAL A 85 3.58 -2.34 5.44
C VAL A 85 3.87 -0.86 5.18
N GLN A 86 5.06 -0.38 5.56
CA GLN A 86 5.50 0.99 5.26
C GLN A 86 5.64 1.26 3.76
N ARG A 87 6.17 0.29 2.98
CA ARG A 87 6.27 0.38 1.52
C ARG A 87 4.89 0.49 0.89
N GLN A 88 3.94 -0.37 1.31
CA GLN A 88 2.56 -0.32 0.84
C GLN A 88 1.90 1.02 1.21
N LEU A 89 2.11 1.51 2.43
CA LEU A 89 1.55 2.80 2.87
C LEU A 89 2.08 3.97 2.02
N LYS A 90 3.38 3.99 1.70
CA LYS A 90 3.97 5.01 0.82
C LYS A 90 3.36 4.96 -0.59
N ARG A 91 3.18 3.76 -1.14
CA ARG A 91 2.58 3.56 -2.46
C ARG A 91 1.13 4.03 -2.48
N TRP A 92 0.34 3.65 -1.48
CA TRP A 92 -1.05 4.09 -1.35
C TRP A 92 -1.16 5.61 -1.24
N LYS A 93 -0.28 6.27 -0.48
CA LYS A 93 -0.24 7.74 -0.42
C LYS A 93 0.03 8.41 -1.76
N GLN A 94 0.83 7.78 -2.63
CA GLN A 94 1.09 8.28 -3.97
C GLN A 94 -0.12 8.09 -4.88
N GLU A 95 -0.77 6.93 -4.80
CA GLU A 95 -1.90 6.59 -5.68
C GLU A 95 -3.19 7.34 -5.31
N THR A 96 -3.44 7.55 -4.01
CA THR A 96 -4.69 8.17 -3.53
C THR A 96 -4.52 9.64 -3.15
N GLU A 97 -3.34 10.22 -3.34
CA GLU A 97 -2.95 11.59 -2.93
C GLU A 97 -3.29 11.93 -1.46
N GLY A 98 -3.43 10.92 -0.62
CA GLY A 98 -4.02 11.04 0.72
C GLY A 98 -3.49 9.98 1.67
N ASN A 99 -3.61 10.24 2.97
CA ASN A 99 -3.24 9.24 3.97
C ASN A 99 -4.37 8.20 4.12
N PRO A 100 -4.17 6.92 3.74
CA PRO A 100 -5.24 5.95 3.86
C PRO A 100 -5.64 5.68 5.32
N GLU A 101 -4.73 5.85 6.28
CA GLU A 101 -5.04 5.74 7.72
C GLU A 101 -5.77 6.97 8.28
N GLY A 102 -5.97 8.03 7.49
CA GLY A 102 -6.67 9.24 7.93
C GLY A 102 -8.19 9.16 7.84
N ASP A 103 -8.71 8.21 7.05
CA ASP A 103 -10.13 7.97 6.85
C ASP A 103 -10.47 6.50 7.16
N PRO A 104 -11.51 6.20 7.97
CA PRO A 104 -11.82 4.83 8.37
C PRO A 104 -12.11 3.86 7.22
N LEU A 105 -12.74 4.34 6.15
CA LEU A 105 -13.04 3.52 4.97
C LEU A 105 -11.75 3.20 4.21
N MET A 106 -10.94 4.22 3.95
CA MET A 106 -9.63 4.04 3.30
C MET A 106 -8.67 3.17 4.12
N ALA A 107 -8.70 3.28 5.45
CA ALA A 107 -7.88 2.46 6.33
C ALA A 107 -8.29 0.99 6.23
N THR A 108 -9.60 0.72 6.17
CA THR A 108 -10.14 -0.63 5.98
C THR A 108 -9.74 -1.22 4.64
N LEU A 109 -9.85 -0.45 3.55
CA LEU A 109 -9.45 -0.88 2.21
C LEU A 109 -7.94 -1.17 2.13
N PHE A 110 -7.13 -0.29 2.72
CA PHE A 110 -5.67 -0.46 2.78
C PHE A 110 -5.27 -1.73 3.54
N ARG A 111 -5.88 -1.98 4.70
CA ARG A 111 -5.60 -3.17 5.52
C ARG A 111 -6.06 -4.45 4.84
N ASN A 112 -7.22 -4.44 4.20
CA ASN A 112 -7.69 -5.58 3.40
C ASN A 112 -6.76 -5.86 2.23
N ALA A 113 -6.27 -4.84 1.53
CA ALA A 113 -5.31 -5.03 0.44
C ALA A 113 -3.99 -5.65 0.92
N ILE A 114 -3.52 -5.29 2.12
CA ILE A 114 -2.38 -5.95 2.75
C ILE A 114 -2.67 -7.42 3.04
N ILE A 115 -3.82 -7.72 3.66
CA ILE A 115 -4.22 -9.09 4.03
C ILE A 115 -4.38 -9.97 2.78
N GLU A 116 -4.99 -9.45 1.72
CA GLU A 116 -5.18 -10.17 0.45
C GLU A 116 -3.87 -10.51 -0.26
N ALA A 117 -2.82 -9.71 -0.07
CA ALA A 117 -1.52 -9.95 -0.67
C ALA A 117 -0.63 -10.93 0.13
N MET A 118 -1.09 -11.38 1.29
CA MET A 118 -0.36 -12.34 2.13
C MET A 118 -0.56 -13.79 1.67
N PRO A 119 0.38 -14.69 2.01
CA PRO A 119 0.19 -16.13 1.85
C PRO A 119 -1.10 -16.60 2.55
N GLN A 120 -1.78 -17.59 1.97
CA GLN A 120 -3.11 -18.03 2.44
C GLN A 120 -3.13 -18.40 3.93
N THR A 121 -2.07 -19.02 4.43
CA THR A 121 -1.87 -19.37 5.85
C THR A 121 -1.82 -18.14 6.77
N VAL A 122 -1.14 -17.08 6.34
CA VAL A 122 -1.05 -15.80 7.05
C VAL A 122 -2.39 -15.08 6.97
N LYS A 123 -3.00 -15.05 5.78
CA LYS A 123 -4.31 -14.44 5.53
C LYS A 123 -5.37 -15.00 6.47
N SER A 124 -5.56 -16.32 6.51
CA SER A 124 -6.56 -16.94 7.40
C SER A 124 -6.31 -16.60 8.87
N LYS A 125 -5.04 -16.57 9.30
CA LYS A 125 -4.70 -16.21 10.68
C LYS A 125 -4.97 -14.74 11.02
N LEU A 126 -4.88 -13.84 10.04
CA LEU A 126 -5.22 -12.42 10.22
C LEU A 126 -6.73 -12.20 10.19
N GLU A 127 -7.48 -12.96 9.36
CA GLU A 127 -8.94 -12.94 9.32
C GLU A 127 -9.58 -13.43 10.64
N ASP A 128 -8.92 -14.34 11.35
CA ASP A 128 -9.34 -14.81 12.69
C ASP A 128 -9.23 -13.72 13.79
N VAL A 129 -8.49 -12.64 13.55
CA VAL A 129 -8.31 -11.57 14.54
C VAL A 129 -9.52 -10.64 14.55
N VAL A 130 -10.35 -10.77 15.58
CA VAL A 130 -11.55 -9.93 15.77
C VAL A 130 -11.19 -8.45 15.80
N GLY A 131 -11.84 -7.68 14.94
CA GLY A 131 -11.69 -6.22 14.90
C GLY A 131 -10.32 -5.74 14.41
N LEU A 132 -9.55 -6.55 13.67
CA LEU A 132 -8.22 -6.17 13.17
C LEU A 132 -8.23 -4.83 12.40
N ASN A 133 -9.27 -4.58 11.61
CA ASN A 133 -9.44 -3.33 10.85
C ASN A 133 -9.77 -2.11 11.72
N SER A 134 -10.22 -2.31 12.95
CA SER A 134 -10.53 -1.24 13.91
C SER A 134 -9.38 -0.94 14.88
N LYS A 135 -8.33 -1.77 14.88
CA LYS A 135 -7.14 -1.56 15.73
C LYS A 135 -6.32 -0.35 15.29
N THR A 136 -5.41 0.10 16.13
CA THR A 136 -4.45 1.14 15.73
C THR A 136 -3.50 0.62 14.64
N HIS A 137 -2.94 1.52 13.83
CA HIS A 137 -1.96 1.14 12.79
C HIS A 137 -0.76 0.36 13.38
N LYS A 138 -0.33 0.71 14.59
CA LYS A 138 0.75 0.02 15.29
C LYS A 138 0.39 -1.42 15.62
N GLU A 139 -0.77 -1.63 16.27
CA GLU A 139 -1.25 -2.98 16.58
C GLU A 139 -1.49 -3.82 15.33
N PHE A 140 -1.99 -3.21 14.25
CA PHE A 140 -2.12 -3.88 12.96
C PHE A 140 -0.77 -4.36 12.44
N CYS A 141 0.26 -3.50 12.44
CA CYS A 141 1.62 -3.87 12.06
C CYS A 141 2.19 -5.00 12.93
N ASP A 142 1.93 -4.98 14.23
CA ASP A 142 2.38 -6.00 15.17
C ASP A 142 1.72 -7.36 14.87
N HIS A 143 0.41 -7.37 14.60
CA HIS A 143 -0.32 -8.57 14.20
C HIS A 143 0.19 -9.15 12.88
N VAL A 144 0.39 -8.31 11.86
CA VAL A 144 0.97 -8.72 10.57
C VAL A 144 2.36 -9.31 10.77
N SER A 145 3.21 -8.62 11.52
CA SER A 145 4.59 -9.07 11.78
C SER A 145 4.61 -10.42 12.48
N HIS A 146 3.82 -10.58 13.54
CA HIS A 146 3.73 -11.84 14.27
C HIS A 146 3.19 -12.99 13.40
N ALA A 147 2.15 -12.75 12.59
CA ALA A 147 1.57 -13.78 11.72
C ALA A 147 2.58 -14.24 10.64
N VAL A 148 3.30 -13.31 10.03
CA VAL A 148 4.33 -13.61 9.02
C VAL A 148 5.54 -14.32 9.64
N GLU A 149 6.02 -13.85 10.79
CA GLU A 149 7.15 -14.50 11.47
C GLU A 149 6.82 -15.94 11.88
N LEU A 150 5.61 -16.16 12.37
CA LEU A 150 5.15 -17.51 12.72
C LEU A 150 5.07 -18.40 11.48
N TYR A 151 4.56 -17.86 10.36
CA TYR A 151 4.51 -18.58 9.09
C TYR A 151 5.90 -19.01 8.63
N ARG A 152 6.86 -18.08 8.59
CA ARG A 152 8.25 -18.35 8.21
C ARG A 152 8.91 -19.39 9.13
N LYS A 153 8.67 -19.30 10.45
CA LYS A 153 9.16 -20.31 11.41
C LYS A 153 8.57 -21.70 11.13
N ASN A 154 7.30 -21.77 10.74
CA ASN A 154 6.66 -23.04 10.43
C ASN A 154 7.14 -23.62 9.09
N GLU A 155 7.29 -22.81 8.05
CA GLU A 155 7.90 -23.26 6.78
C GLU A 155 9.32 -23.80 7.00
N GLN A 156 10.14 -23.10 7.78
CA GLN A 156 11.49 -23.55 8.08
C GLN A 156 11.50 -24.91 8.81
N LYS A 157 10.55 -25.12 9.73
CA LYS A 157 10.39 -26.40 10.42
C LYS A 157 9.99 -27.52 9.46
N LEU A 158 9.04 -27.27 8.56
CA LEU A 158 8.59 -28.24 7.56
C LEU A 158 9.74 -28.62 6.61
N LEU A 159 10.49 -27.63 6.11
CA LEU A 159 11.66 -27.86 5.27
C LEU A 159 12.74 -28.70 5.97
N ASN A 160 12.97 -28.46 7.26
CA ASN A 160 13.92 -29.25 8.04
C ASN A 160 13.43 -30.70 8.22
N GLN A 161 12.14 -30.90 8.51
CA GLN A 161 11.54 -32.23 8.63
C GLN A 161 11.59 -32.99 7.30
N GLU A 162 11.31 -32.33 6.18
CA GLU A 162 11.39 -32.94 4.86
C GLU A 162 12.83 -33.37 4.52
N LYS A 163 13.82 -32.52 4.79
CA LYS A 163 15.25 -32.88 4.63
C LYS A 163 15.64 -34.07 5.50
N GLU A 164 15.16 -34.15 6.73
CA GLU A 164 15.41 -35.30 7.61
C GLU A 164 14.73 -36.58 7.09
N LEU A 165 13.49 -36.50 6.61
CA LEU A 165 12.78 -37.62 6.02
C LEU A 165 13.47 -38.12 4.75
N GLN A 166 13.91 -37.21 3.87
CA GLN A 166 14.69 -37.55 2.68
C GLN A 166 16.02 -38.23 3.03
N ARG A 167 16.74 -37.74 4.06
CA ARG A 167 17.98 -38.38 4.54
C ARG A 167 17.72 -39.79 5.05
N LYS A 168 16.68 -40.00 5.87
CA LYS A 168 16.29 -41.32 6.39
C LYS A 168 15.91 -42.28 5.26
N LEU A 169 15.12 -41.81 4.28
CA LEU A 169 14.74 -42.61 3.11
C LEU A 169 15.98 -43.04 2.30
N THR A 170 16.89 -42.10 2.04
CA THR A 170 18.15 -42.38 1.32
C THR A 170 19.00 -43.40 2.07
N GLN A 171 19.10 -43.28 3.39
CA GLN A 171 19.82 -44.24 4.22
C GLN A 171 19.21 -45.65 4.15
N LEU A 172 17.88 -45.78 4.25
CA LEU A 172 17.20 -47.08 4.13
C LEU A 172 17.42 -47.71 2.75
N GLN A 173 17.38 -46.92 1.68
CA GLN A 173 17.67 -47.41 0.32
C GLN A 173 19.11 -47.90 0.18
N LEU A 174 20.09 -47.19 0.76
CA LEU A 174 21.49 -47.62 0.78
C LEU A 174 21.69 -48.90 1.59
N GLU A 175 21.04 -49.02 2.75
CA GLU A 175 21.06 -50.22 3.59
C GLU A 175 20.44 -51.43 2.86
N GLU A 176 19.32 -51.24 2.15
CA GLU A 176 18.74 -52.30 1.31
C GLU A 176 19.67 -52.74 0.18
N LEU A 177 20.29 -51.78 -0.53
CA LEU A 177 21.21 -52.08 -1.63
C LEU A 177 22.46 -52.82 -1.15
N THR A 178 23.01 -52.41 -0.01
CA THR A 178 24.17 -53.08 0.61
C THR A 178 23.82 -54.47 1.13
N ALA A 179 22.64 -54.67 1.73
CA ALA A 179 22.15 -55.98 2.16
C ALA A 179 21.92 -56.93 0.98
N LYS A 180 21.30 -56.43 -0.11
CA LYS A 180 21.13 -57.19 -1.36
C LYS A 180 22.48 -57.59 -1.97
N ARG A 181 23.48 -56.70 -1.92
CA ARG A 181 24.83 -56.98 -2.42
C ARG A 181 25.53 -58.04 -1.56
N LYS A 182 25.43 -57.96 -0.23
CA LYS A 182 25.99 -58.98 0.69
C LYS A 182 25.35 -60.36 0.48
N LYS A 183 24.03 -60.43 0.30
CA LYS A 183 23.33 -61.70 0.00
C LYS A 183 23.77 -62.32 -1.33
N LYS A 184 24.06 -61.51 -2.35
CA LYS A 184 24.61 -62.00 -3.62
C LYS A 184 26.03 -62.54 -3.51
N VAL A 185 26.86 -62.01 -2.60
CA VAL A 185 28.26 -62.46 -2.43
C VAL A 185 28.36 -63.73 -1.59
N GLN A 186 27.39 -64.03 -0.72
CA GLN A 186 27.35 -65.27 0.07
C GLN A 186 26.71 -66.47 -0.65
N ALA A 187 26.08 -66.24 -1.81
CA ALA A 187 25.44 -67.27 -2.63
C ALA A 187 26.31 -67.73 -3.82
N VAL A 188 27.58 -67.33 -3.84
CA VAL A 188 28.63 -67.72 -4.80
C VAL A 188 29.72 -68.43 -4.02
#